data_AF-E0VVW7-F1
#
_entry.id   AF-E0VVW7-F1
#
_cell.length_a   1.000
_cell.length_b   1.000
_cell.length_c   1.000
_cell.angle_alpha   90.00
_cell.angle_beta   90.00
_cell.angle_gamma   90.00
#
_symmetry.space_group_name_H-M   'P 1'
#
loop_
_entity.id
_entity.type
_entity.pdbx_description
1 polymer ?
#
loop_
_entity_poly.entity_id
_entity_poly.type
_entity_poly.pdbx_seq_one_letter_code
_entity_poly.pdbx_strand_id
1 'polypeptide(L)'
;MYFPSLKPLMKERTIEKWREHVRKIRNLLEGKDSDCRDLRNASRKIRYDLEVSKKWETYYNNLKLHDRKIEIELLIEYAETILPKIANEKKLIEDEKFQTETFLQKCDKWLTICIEGLNCLDKKLENEITRDDDATNEIKNEIELLENIKKRLKEDCILAWETLSSLEDVETKVSLNLEFKKDVLAIEERCLAIEKMDTGVSFKVEPTKGPDKMISIEDWTKVVYGLVEKGLAEIQKSRKLRERMSSTRGVSLNEYTIQFDKTDYEMRKRIYEINREKNESQYQCMKVEDLIKVTSAEIVRLEKFLIDVKNDLKCAETRCSDRYFRPSLEATADPPFHGLNKEVVNLKKNIETIESHLDALKTFRTKLETDYHKLQLECDAKNKSLQVQVQALDIRIAERYDPKKIYAYNPDALLSKMITQLPPPSHLYSYKF
;
A
#
# COMPACT_ATOMS: atom_id res chain seq x y z
N MET A 1 8.91 -81.35 -59.43
CA MET A 1 9.92 -81.96 -60.32
C MET A 1 9.35 -83.29 -60.80
N TYR A 2 9.09 -83.41 -62.10
CA TYR A 2 8.57 -84.59 -62.77
C TYR A 2 9.45 -85.81 -62.41
N PHE A 3 8.87 -86.87 -61.83
CA PHE A 3 9.51 -88.18 -61.79
C PHE A 3 9.26 -88.84 -63.15
N PRO A 4 10.28 -89.03 -64.01
CA PRO A 4 10.07 -89.78 -65.24
C PRO A 4 9.80 -91.23 -64.85
N SER A 5 8.69 -91.77 -65.35
CA SER A 5 8.32 -93.17 -65.17
C SER A 5 9.42 -94.07 -65.76
N LEU A 6 10.16 -94.75 -64.88
CA LEU A 6 11.08 -95.82 -65.28
C LEU A 6 10.25 -97.05 -65.70
N LYS A 7 9.78 -97.04 -66.95
CA LYS A 7 9.31 -98.26 -67.62
C LYS A 7 10.46 -99.27 -67.67
N PRO A 8 10.23 -100.56 -67.37
CA PRO A 8 11.29 -101.56 -67.35
C PRO A 8 11.60 -102.00 -68.79
N LEU A 9 12.70 -101.49 -69.35
CA LEU A 9 13.28 -102.05 -70.58
C LEU A 9 14.05 -103.33 -70.22
N MET A 10 13.35 -104.47 -70.26
CA MET A 10 13.95 -105.79 -70.30
C MET A 10 14.52 -106.06 -71.70
N LYS A 11 15.84 -105.90 -71.87
CA LYS A 11 16.62 -106.59 -72.91
C LYS A 11 18.02 -106.92 -72.36
N GLU A 12 18.25 -108.23 -72.16
CA GLU A 12 19.52 -108.96 -71.94
C GLU A 12 20.60 -108.31 -71.06
N ARG A 13 20.75 -108.80 -69.81
CA ARG A 13 21.80 -108.38 -68.87
C ARG A 13 22.90 -109.44 -68.76
N THR A 14 24.10 -109.13 -69.27
CA THR A 14 25.34 -109.77 -68.82
C THR A 14 25.68 -109.32 -67.38
N ILE A 15 26.39 -110.16 -66.62
CA ILE A 15 26.79 -109.86 -65.23
C ILE A 15 27.60 -108.56 -65.17
N GLU A 16 28.50 -108.30 -66.13
CA GLU A 16 29.20 -107.01 -66.27
C GLU A 16 28.26 -105.81 -66.36
N LYS A 17 27.23 -105.85 -67.23
CA LYS A 17 26.29 -104.73 -67.40
C LYS A 17 25.45 -104.48 -66.14
N TRP A 18 25.09 -105.53 -65.40
CA TRP A 18 24.43 -105.40 -64.10
C TRP A 18 25.37 -104.78 -63.05
N ARG A 19 26.63 -105.24 -62.96
CA ARG A 19 27.64 -104.66 -62.06
C ARG A 19 27.91 -103.18 -62.37
N GLU A 20 27.94 -102.80 -63.65
CA GLU A 20 28.10 -101.42 -64.08
C GLU A 20 26.87 -100.56 -63.72
N HIS A 21 25.65 -101.07 -63.89
CA HIS A 21 24.42 -100.39 -63.49
C HIS A 21 24.34 -100.20 -61.96
N VAL A 22 24.70 -101.22 -61.18
CA VAL A 22 24.79 -101.12 -59.72
C VAL A 22 25.86 -100.11 -59.29
N ARG A 23 27.02 -100.08 -59.96
CA ARG A 23 28.07 -99.07 -59.72
C ARG A 23 27.57 -97.66 -60.04
N LYS A 24 26.83 -97.45 -61.13
CA LYS A 24 26.21 -96.16 -61.49
C LYS A 24 25.19 -95.69 -60.44
N ILE A 25 24.34 -96.60 -59.95
CA ILE A 25 23.38 -96.30 -58.88
C ILE A 25 24.11 -95.97 -57.58
N ARG A 26 25.14 -96.73 -57.22
CA ARG A 26 25.95 -96.48 -56.02
C ARG A 26 26.62 -95.10 -56.07
N ASN A 27 27.30 -94.77 -57.17
CA ASN A 27 27.95 -93.46 -57.32
C ASN A 27 26.93 -92.30 -57.28
N LEU A 28 25.73 -92.49 -57.84
CA LEU A 28 24.65 -91.51 -57.77
C LEU A 28 24.09 -91.36 -56.34
N LEU A 29 23.98 -92.45 -55.58
CA LEU A 29 23.57 -92.42 -54.18
C LEU A 29 24.66 -91.85 -53.27
N GLU A 30 25.94 -92.13 -53.53
CA GLU A 30 27.08 -91.53 -52.83
C GLU A 30 27.17 -90.02 -53.09
N GLY A 31 26.93 -89.58 -54.33
CA GLY A 31 26.80 -88.16 -54.67
C GLY A 31 25.63 -87.50 -53.92
N LYS A 32 24.45 -88.12 -53.92
CA LYS A 32 23.29 -87.62 -53.16
C LYS A 32 23.50 -87.62 -51.65
N ASP A 33 24.23 -88.58 -51.10
CA ASP A 33 24.57 -88.61 -49.69
C ASP A 33 25.60 -87.51 -49.35
N SER A 34 26.56 -87.24 -50.23
CA SER A 34 27.45 -86.08 -50.13
C SER A 34 26.65 -84.77 -50.12
N ASP A 35 25.79 -84.55 -51.11
CA ASP A 35 24.93 -83.36 -51.19
C ASP A 35 24.05 -83.20 -49.93
N CYS A 36 23.49 -84.31 -49.42
CA CYS A 36 22.69 -84.33 -48.20
C CYS A 36 23.53 -84.02 -46.95
N ARG A 37 24.77 -84.52 -46.87
CA ARG A 37 25.70 -84.16 -45.78
C ARG A 37 26.06 -82.68 -45.86
N ASP A 38 26.35 -82.16 -47.04
CA ASP A 38 26.72 -80.77 -47.25
C ASP A 38 25.56 -79.82 -46.91
N LEU A 39 24.34 -80.12 -47.36
CA LEU A 39 23.13 -79.37 -46.98
C LEU A 39 22.84 -79.42 -45.48
N ARG A 40 23.04 -80.58 -44.83
CA ARG A 40 22.89 -80.71 -43.37
C ARG A 40 23.95 -79.92 -42.62
N ASN A 41 25.20 -79.94 -43.09
CA ASN A 41 26.30 -79.20 -42.50
C ASN A 41 26.10 -77.68 -42.68
N ALA A 42 25.67 -77.23 -43.87
CA ALA A 42 25.29 -75.84 -44.12
C ALA A 42 24.12 -75.41 -43.23
N SER A 43 23.09 -76.25 -43.09
CA SER A 43 21.95 -75.97 -42.20
C SER A 43 22.38 -75.89 -40.73
N ARG A 44 23.28 -76.77 -40.27
CA ARG A 44 23.86 -76.71 -38.91
C ARG A 44 24.62 -75.41 -38.70
N LYS A 45 25.49 -75.04 -39.64
CA LYS A 45 26.25 -73.81 -39.59
C LYS A 45 25.32 -72.59 -39.49
N ILE A 46 24.32 -72.50 -40.37
CA ILE A 46 23.31 -71.43 -40.34
C ILE A 46 22.61 -71.37 -38.98
N ARG A 47 22.19 -72.52 -38.41
CA ARG A 47 21.54 -72.54 -37.09
C ARG A 47 22.46 -72.02 -35.99
N TYR A 48 23.72 -72.44 -35.96
CA TYR A 48 24.69 -71.97 -34.96
C TYR A 48 24.97 -70.48 -35.11
N ASP A 49 25.26 -70.03 -36.33
CA ASP A 49 25.56 -68.62 -36.62
C ASP A 49 24.37 -67.73 -36.24
N LEU A 50 23.14 -68.12 -36.61
CA LEU A 50 21.93 -67.38 -36.27
C LEU A 50 21.56 -67.47 -34.77
N GLU A 51 21.80 -68.60 -34.11
CA GLU A 51 21.54 -68.74 -32.68
C GLU A 51 22.45 -67.81 -31.87
N VAL A 52 23.72 -67.74 -32.25
CA VAL A 52 24.69 -66.81 -31.66
C VAL A 52 24.30 -65.36 -31.96
N SER A 53 24.05 -65.01 -33.22
CA SER A 53 23.65 -63.64 -33.62
C SER A 53 22.40 -63.18 -32.88
N LYS A 54 21.34 -64.01 -32.87
CA LYS A 54 20.08 -63.71 -32.17
C LYS A 54 20.28 -63.49 -30.68
N LYS A 55 21.09 -64.32 -30.02
CA LYS A 55 21.36 -64.18 -28.57
C LYS A 55 22.05 -62.86 -28.29
N TRP A 56 23.10 -62.52 -29.05
CA TRP A 56 23.83 -61.27 -28.87
C TRP A 56 23.00 -60.03 -29.22
N GLU A 57 22.26 -60.03 -30.33
CA GLU A 57 21.38 -58.92 -30.72
C GLU A 57 20.31 -58.65 -29.65
N THR A 58 19.68 -59.72 -29.14
CA THR A 58 18.68 -59.59 -28.06
C THR A 58 19.35 -59.05 -26.79
N TYR A 59 20.51 -59.58 -26.42
CA TYR A 59 21.24 -59.17 -25.22
C TYR A 59 21.64 -57.69 -25.27
N TYR A 60 22.28 -57.25 -26.36
CA TYR A 60 22.72 -55.85 -26.50
C TYR A 60 21.54 -54.87 -26.55
N ASN A 61 20.44 -55.22 -27.21
CA ASN A 61 19.27 -54.34 -27.25
C ASN A 61 18.56 -54.28 -25.90
N ASN A 62 18.49 -55.38 -25.15
CA ASN A 62 17.97 -55.37 -23.78
C ASN A 62 18.86 -54.51 -22.86
N LEU A 63 20.18 -54.54 -23.03
CA LEU A 63 21.08 -53.66 -22.29
C LEU A 63 20.83 -52.18 -22.61
N LYS A 64 20.66 -51.81 -23.88
CA LYS A 64 20.31 -50.43 -24.28
C LYS A 64 18.95 -49.96 -23.74
N LEU A 65 17.94 -50.84 -23.74
CA LEU A 65 16.63 -50.55 -23.15
C LEU A 65 16.74 -50.35 -21.64
N HIS A 66 17.58 -51.14 -20.96
CA HIS A 66 17.85 -50.99 -19.54
C HIS A 66 18.56 -49.67 -19.22
N ASP A 67 19.60 -49.32 -19.98
CA ASP A 67 20.30 -48.04 -19.83
C ASP A 67 19.33 -46.86 -20.04
N ARG A 68 18.44 -46.96 -21.05
CA ARG A 68 17.43 -45.95 -21.32
C ARG A 68 16.41 -45.81 -20.19
N LYS A 69 15.98 -46.92 -19.60
CA LYS A 69 15.12 -46.92 -18.41
C LYS A 69 15.76 -46.11 -17.28
N ILE A 70 17.02 -46.39 -16.95
CA ILE A 70 17.76 -45.69 -15.89
C ILE A 70 17.85 -44.18 -16.20
N GLU A 71 18.15 -43.80 -17.44
CA GLU A 71 18.21 -42.40 -17.85
C GLU A 71 16.88 -41.66 -17.63
N ILE A 72 15.75 -42.31 -17.94
CA ILE A 72 14.41 -41.75 -17.71
C ILE A 72 14.13 -41.59 -16.22
N GLU A 73 14.46 -42.60 -15.41
CA GLU A 73 14.28 -42.56 -13.94
C GLU A 73 15.04 -41.37 -13.32
N LEU A 74 16.30 -41.18 -13.72
CA LEU A 74 17.13 -40.07 -13.23
C LEU A 74 16.55 -38.71 -13.62
N LEU A 75 15.99 -38.57 -14.83
CA LEU A 75 15.37 -37.31 -15.26
C LEU A 75 14.05 -37.03 -14.56
N ILE A 76 13.27 -38.06 -14.25
CA ILE A 76 12.06 -37.94 -13.43
C ILE A 76 12.46 -37.46 -12.03
N GLU A 77 13.41 -38.13 -11.38
CA GLU A 77 13.88 -37.76 -10.04
C GLU A 77 14.38 -36.30 -10.03
N TYR A 78 15.19 -35.92 -11.01
CA TYR A 78 15.71 -34.56 -11.14
C TYR A 78 14.60 -33.50 -11.26
N ALA A 79 13.60 -33.74 -12.12
CA ALA A 79 12.47 -32.83 -12.30
C ALA A 79 11.50 -32.82 -11.11
N GLU A 80 11.34 -33.92 -10.37
CA GLU A 80 10.51 -33.94 -9.17
C GLU A 80 11.08 -33.04 -8.05
N THR A 81 12.40 -32.79 -8.04
CA THR A 81 13.02 -31.93 -7.01
C THR A 81 12.58 -30.46 -7.04
N ILE A 82 12.06 -29.96 -8.17
CA ILE A 82 11.70 -28.53 -8.31
C ILE A 82 10.25 -28.24 -7.89
N LEU A 83 9.34 -29.19 -8.04
CA LEU A 83 7.91 -29.02 -7.70
C LEU A 83 7.66 -28.57 -6.24
N PRO A 84 8.21 -29.24 -5.20
CA PRO A 84 7.98 -28.79 -3.82
C PRO A 84 8.60 -27.42 -3.53
N LYS A 85 9.69 -27.06 -4.23
CA LYS A 85 10.32 -25.74 -4.12
C LYS A 85 9.44 -24.65 -4.71
N ILE A 86 8.83 -24.90 -5.88
CA ILE A 86 7.87 -23.97 -6.50
C ILE A 86 6.63 -23.83 -5.62
N ALA A 87 6.06 -24.94 -5.13
CA ALA A 87 4.87 -24.90 -4.27
C ALA A 87 5.10 -24.09 -2.98
N ASN A 88 6.24 -24.30 -2.31
CA ASN A 88 6.62 -23.51 -1.13
C ASN A 88 6.80 -22.02 -1.49
N GLU A 89 7.46 -21.73 -2.61
CA GLU A 89 7.70 -20.35 -3.04
C GLU A 89 6.39 -19.62 -3.41
N LYS A 90 5.43 -20.29 -4.04
CA LYS A 90 4.09 -19.76 -4.32
C LYS A 90 3.39 -19.33 -3.03
N LYS A 91 3.42 -20.17 -2.01
CA LYS A 91 2.86 -19.84 -0.69
C LYS A 91 3.53 -18.60 -0.08
N LEU A 92 4.86 -18.53 -0.13
CA LEU A 92 5.60 -17.41 0.43
C LEU A 92 5.29 -16.07 -0.27
N ILE A 93 5.17 -16.06 -1.61
CA ILE A 93 4.84 -14.83 -2.34
C ILE A 93 3.36 -14.45 -2.17
N GLU A 94 2.47 -15.42 -2.02
CA GLU A 94 1.06 -15.19 -1.69
C GLU A 94 0.89 -14.55 -0.31
N ASP A 95 1.58 -15.09 0.71
CA ASP A 95 1.61 -14.52 2.06
C ASP A 95 2.14 -13.08 2.05
N GLU A 96 3.21 -12.81 1.31
CA GLU A 96 3.83 -11.49 1.21
C GLU A 96 2.92 -10.49 0.47
N LYS A 97 2.25 -10.94 -0.60
CA LYS A 97 1.23 -10.14 -1.31
C LYS A 97 0.07 -9.78 -0.37
N PHE A 98 -0.45 -10.76 0.37
CA PHE A 98 -1.54 -10.54 1.32
C PHE A 98 -1.18 -9.52 2.40
N GLN A 99 0.05 -9.56 2.92
CA GLN A 99 0.55 -8.57 3.87
C GLN A 99 0.61 -7.16 3.26
N THR A 100 1.06 -7.03 2.01
CA THR A 100 1.07 -5.74 1.29
C THR A 100 -0.33 -5.21 1.02
N GLU A 101 -1.28 -6.07 0.64
CA GLU A 101 -2.70 -5.70 0.48
C GLU A 101 -3.33 -5.26 1.80
N THR A 102 -3.01 -5.94 2.91
CA THR A 102 -3.46 -5.54 4.25
C THR A 102 -2.86 -4.19 4.65
N PHE A 103 -1.60 -3.92 4.30
CA PHE A 103 -0.98 -2.63 4.54
C PHE A 103 -1.61 -1.51 3.68
N LEU A 104 -1.94 -1.81 2.41
CA LEU A 104 -2.71 -0.89 1.55
C LEU A 104 -4.04 -0.48 2.18
N GLN A 105 -4.78 -1.41 2.77
CA GLN A 105 -6.02 -1.10 3.49
C GLN A 105 -5.81 -0.16 4.68
N LYS A 106 -4.66 -0.26 5.38
CA LYS A 106 -4.29 0.70 6.44
C LYS A 106 -4.01 2.07 5.85
N CYS A 107 -3.29 2.15 4.73
CA CYS A 107 -3.05 3.41 4.03
C CYS A 107 -4.36 4.06 3.54
N ASP A 108 -5.35 3.27 3.12
CA ASP A 108 -6.68 3.80 2.76
C ASP A 108 -7.36 4.46 3.95
N LYS A 109 -7.29 3.85 5.14
CA LYS A 109 -7.81 4.47 6.38
C LYS A 109 -7.10 5.77 6.72
N TRP A 110 -5.76 5.75 6.71
CA TRP A 110 -4.94 6.96 6.95
C TRP A 110 -5.29 8.09 5.99
N LEU A 111 -5.52 7.77 4.72
CA LEU A 111 -5.92 8.73 3.70
C LEU A 111 -7.31 9.32 3.99
N THR A 112 -8.30 8.49 4.34
CA THR A 112 -9.64 8.97 4.72
C THR A 112 -9.57 9.94 5.90
N ILE A 113 -8.79 9.63 6.93
CA ILE A 113 -8.61 10.50 8.10
C ILE A 113 -7.98 11.85 7.72
N CYS A 114 -6.96 11.84 6.86
CA CYS A 114 -6.35 13.08 6.40
C CYS A 114 -7.34 13.93 5.59
N ILE A 115 -8.15 13.31 4.74
CA ILE A 115 -9.20 13.99 3.96
C ILE A 115 -10.30 14.53 4.89
N GLU A 116 -10.74 13.77 5.88
CA GLU A 116 -11.72 14.21 6.87
C GLU A 116 -11.20 15.37 7.72
N GLY A 117 -9.93 15.30 8.15
CA GLY A 117 -9.24 16.38 8.84
C GLY A 117 -9.15 17.64 7.98
N LEU A 118 -8.79 17.50 6.70
CA LEU A 118 -8.76 18.62 5.76
C LEU A 118 -10.14 19.24 5.55
N ASN A 119 -11.18 18.41 5.34
CA ASN A 119 -12.57 18.86 5.23
C ASN A 119 -13.08 19.54 6.51
N CYS A 120 -12.58 19.12 7.69
CA CYS A 120 -12.87 19.79 8.96
C CYS A 120 -12.29 21.21 8.96
N LEU A 121 -11.05 21.36 8.50
CA LEU A 121 -10.38 22.66 8.38
C LEU A 121 -11.02 23.57 7.31
N ASP A 122 -11.48 23.00 6.19
CA ASP A 122 -12.14 23.75 5.10
C ASP A 122 -13.49 24.34 5.50
N LYS A 123 -14.13 23.83 6.57
CA LYS A 123 -15.35 24.44 7.15
C LYS A 123 -15.08 25.77 7.88
N LYS A 124 -13.84 26.27 7.88
CA LYS A 124 -13.49 27.57 8.48
C LYS A 124 -14.20 28.74 7.80
N LEU A 125 -14.68 29.64 8.66
CA LEU A 125 -15.43 30.85 8.31
C LEU A 125 -14.66 31.78 7.36
N GLU A 126 -15.40 32.49 6.50
CA GLU A 126 -14.95 33.52 5.55
C GLU A 126 -14.09 34.67 6.14
N ASN A 127 -13.97 34.77 7.47
CA ASN A 127 -13.37 35.90 8.16
C ASN A 127 -11.94 35.65 8.68
N GLU A 128 -11.39 34.43 8.53
CA GLU A 128 -9.99 34.13 8.91
C GLU A 128 -9.11 34.10 7.65
N ILE A 129 -8.30 35.14 7.45
CA ILE A 129 -7.50 35.36 6.22
C ILE A 129 -6.37 34.33 6.02
N THR A 130 -6.06 33.49 7.00
CA THR A 130 -5.03 32.46 6.86
C THR A 130 -5.58 31.18 6.24
N ARG A 131 -5.90 31.23 4.93
CA ARG A 131 -6.17 30.04 4.10
C ARG A 131 -4.89 29.22 3.82
N ASP A 132 -3.72 29.84 4.00
CA ASP A 132 -2.41 29.22 3.84
C ASP A 132 -1.74 29.05 5.22
N ASP A 133 -2.32 28.22 6.09
CA ASP A 133 -1.66 27.84 7.34
C ASP A 133 -0.77 26.60 7.15
N ASP A 134 0.37 26.58 7.86
CA ASP A 134 1.37 25.50 7.78
C ASP A 134 0.73 24.13 8.07
N ALA A 135 -0.24 24.08 8.98
CA ALA A 135 -0.99 22.87 9.34
C ALA A 135 -1.77 22.28 8.15
N THR A 136 -2.51 23.10 7.39
CA THR A 136 -3.25 22.64 6.21
C THR A 136 -2.29 22.16 5.11
N ASN A 137 -1.16 22.84 4.93
CA ASN A 137 -0.14 22.44 3.97
C ASN A 137 0.50 21.09 4.34
N GLU A 138 0.82 20.85 5.62
CA GLU A 138 1.35 19.56 6.05
C GLU A 138 0.34 18.41 5.91
N ILE A 139 -0.97 18.65 6.11
CA ILE A 139 -2.01 17.65 5.81
C ILE A 139 -2.06 17.32 4.32
N LYS A 140 -1.94 18.32 3.43
CA LYS A 140 -1.86 18.10 1.97
C LYS A 140 -0.62 17.29 1.58
N ASN A 141 0.54 17.62 2.16
CA ASN A 141 1.78 16.86 1.96
C ASN A 141 1.62 15.40 2.43
N GLU A 142 0.92 15.17 3.53
CA GLU A 142 0.62 13.83 4.03
C GLU A 142 -0.30 13.03 3.11
N ILE A 143 -1.32 13.67 2.54
CA ILE A 143 -2.19 13.07 1.51
C ILE A 143 -1.36 12.65 0.29
N GLU A 144 -0.54 13.56 -0.24
CA GLU A 144 0.32 13.27 -1.41
C GLU A 144 1.30 12.12 -1.12
N LEU A 145 1.92 12.11 0.06
CA LEU A 145 2.80 11.03 0.49
C LEU A 145 2.06 9.68 0.54
N LEU A 146 0.85 9.65 1.12
CA LEU A 146 0.04 8.43 1.21
C LEU A 146 -0.38 7.92 -0.18
N GLU A 147 -0.72 8.81 -1.12
CA GLU A 147 -1.02 8.43 -2.49
C GLU A 147 0.20 7.82 -3.20
N ASN A 148 1.38 8.41 -3.02
CA ASN A 148 2.64 7.91 -3.55
C ASN A 148 3.03 6.54 -2.94
N ILE A 149 2.86 6.37 -1.62
CA ILE A 149 3.01 5.07 -0.94
C ILE A 149 2.05 4.04 -1.56
N LYS A 150 0.76 4.36 -1.68
CA LYS A 150 -0.24 3.46 -2.25
C LYS A 150 0.09 3.05 -3.68
N LYS A 151 0.58 3.97 -4.51
CA LYS A 151 1.00 3.68 -5.88
C LYS A 151 2.12 2.63 -5.91
N ARG A 152 3.20 2.83 -5.15
CA ARG A 152 4.34 1.89 -5.06
C ARG A 152 3.88 0.50 -4.61
N LEU A 153 3.05 0.43 -3.57
CA LEU A 153 2.55 -0.84 -3.04
C LEU A 153 1.63 -1.58 -4.02
N LYS A 154 0.81 -0.85 -4.79
CA LYS A 154 -0.03 -1.45 -5.84
C LYS A 154 0.82 -2.05 -6.96
N GLU A 155 1.86 -1.34 -7.40
CA GLU A 155 2.82 -1.85 -8.39
C GLU A 155 3.50 -3.13 -7.90
N ASP A 156 3.91 -3.16 -6.62
CA ASP A 156 4.45 -4.35 -5.96
C ASP A 156 3.46 -5.53 -5.94
N CYS A 157 2.17 -5.29 -5.64
CA CYS A 157 1.13 -6.34 -5.68
C CYS A 157 0.88 -6.89 -7.09
N ILE A 158 0.92 -6.04 -8.12
CA ILE A 158 0.77 -6.47 -9.52
C ILE A 158 1.93 -7.39 -9.90
N LEU A 159 3.16 -6.97 -9.60
CA LEU A 159 4.36 -7.78 -9.88
C LEU A 159 4.36 -9.11 -9.10
N ALA A 160 3.80 -9.12 -7.89
CA ALA A 160 3.62 -10.35 -7.11
C ALA A 160 2.64 -11.32 -7.79
N TRP A 161 1.52 -10.80 -8.29
CA TRP A 161 0.55 -11.60 -9.04
C TRP A 161 1.13 -12.15 -10.35
N GLU A 162 1.87 -11.35 -11.12
CA GLU A 162 2.54 -11.81 -12.34
C GLU A 162 3.57 -12.91 -12.05
N THR A 163 4.33 -12.76 -10.96
CA THR A 163 5.31 -13.76 -10.55
C THR A 163 4.65 -15.06 -10.10
N LEU A 164 3.51 -14.98 -9.40
CA LEU A 164 2.71 -16.14 -9.02
C LEU A 164 2.18 -16.88 -10.25
N SER A 165 1.64 -16.15 -11.24
CA SER A 165 1.17 -16.74 -12.50
C SER A 165 2.31 -17.39 -13.30
N SER A 166 3.51 -16.79 -13.30
CA SER A 166 4.70 -17.37 -13.92
C SER A 166 5.14 -18.68 -13.23
N LEU A 167 5.11 -18.73 -11.90
CA LEU A 167 5.40 -19.95 -11.14
C LEU A 167 4.38 -21.06 -11.42
N GLU A 168 3.10 -20.73 -11.57
CA GLU A 168 2.03 -21.66 -11.97
C GLU A 168 2.22 -22.24 -13.37
N ASP A 169 2.63 -21.41 -14.33
CA ASP A 169 2.96 -21.86 -15.69
C ASP A 169 4.10 -22.88 -15.69
N VAL A 170 5.17 -22.61 -14.92
CA VAL A 170 6.30 -23.52 -14.81
C VAL A 170 5.90 -24.83 -14.11
N GLU A 171 5.15 -24.75 -13.00
CA GLU A 171 4.63 -25.91 -12.27
C GLU A 171 3.80 -26.83 -13.18
N THR A 172 2.90 -26.25 -13.98
CA THR A 172 2.05 -26.99 -14.92
C THR A 172 2.90 -27.67 -16.00
N LYS A 173 3.89 -26.96 -16.56
CA LYS A 173 4.80 -27.50 -17.59
C LYS A 173 5.68 -28.62 -17.08
N VAL A 174 6.21 -28.49 -15.86
CA VAL A 174 7.00 -29.54 -15.20
C VAL A 174 6.14 -30.77 -14.93
N SER A 175 4.93 -30.56 -14.37
CA SER A 175 4.00 -31.66 -14.05
C SER A 175 3.60 -32.45 -15.30
N LEU A 176 3.22 -31.76 -16.38
CA LEU A 176 2.88 -32.40 -17.65
C LEU A 176 4.08 -33.15 -18.25
N ASN A 177 5.29 -32.57 -18.17
CA ASN A 177 6.48 -33.27 -18.66
C ASN A 177 6.76 -34.55 -17.87
N LEU A 178 6.59 -34.50 -16.54
CA LEU A 178 6.75 -35.66 -15.66
C LEU A 178 5.75 -36.77 -15.99
N GLU A 179 4.49 -36.45 -16.27
CA GLU A 179 3.49 -37.43 -16.71
C GLU A 179 3.96 -38.14 -17.99
N PHE A 180 4.37 -37.37 -19.01
CA PHE A 180 4.91 -37.96 -20.24
C PHE A 180 6.16 -38.82 -20.01
N LYS A 181 7.05 -38.43 -19.09
CA LYS A 181 8.23 -39.23 -18.75
C LYS A 181 7.85 -40.54 -18.05
N LYS A 182 6.85 -40.52 -17.17
CA LYS A 182 6.32 -41.71 -16.49
C LYS A 182 5.66 -42.68 -17.47
N ASP A 183 4.92 -42.17 -18.47
CA ASP A 183 4.37 -43.00 -19.54
C ASP A 183 5.47 -43.67 -20.38
N VAL A 184 6.51 -42.91 -20.74
CA VAL A 184 7.67 -43.45 -21.46
C VAL A 184 8.39 -44.51 -20.61
N LEU A 185 8.59 -44.26 -19.31
CA LEU A 185 9.19 -45.24 -18.40
C LEU A 185 8.39 -46.55 -18.38
N ALA A 186 7.06 -46.47 -18.25
CA ALA A 186 6.18 -47.64 -18.26
C ALA A 186 6.20 -48.41 -19.60
N ILE A 187 6.46 -47.72 -20.72
CA ILE A 187 6.68 -48.37 -22.02
C ILE A 187 8.02 -49.11 -22.01
N GLU A 188 9.11 -48.48 -21.57
CA GLU A 188 10.44 -49.12 -21.51
C GLU A 188 10.45 -50.33 -20.58
N GLU A 189 9.81 -50.23 -19.42
CA GLU A 189 9.66 -51.34 -18.48
C GLU A 189 8.91 -52.52 -19.09
N ARG A 190 7.83 -52.23 -19.83
CA ARG A 190 7.07 -53.25 -20.55
C ARG A 190 7.91 -53.89 -21.65
N CYS A 191 8.64 -53.10 -22.43
CA CYS A 191 9.53 -53.59 -23.48
C CYS A 191 10.61 -54.53 -22.93
N LEU A 192 11.18 -54.21 -21.77
CA LEU A 192 12.16 -55.05 -21.07
C LEU A 192 11.54 -56.34 -20.50
N ALA A 193 10.28 -56.30 -20.09
CA ALA A 193 9.60 -57.44 -19.48
C ALA A 193 9.07 -58.48 -20.49
N ILE A 194 8.99 -58.14 -21.79
CA ILE A 194 8.45 -59.06 -22.80
C ILE A 194 9.40 -60.24 -23.03
N GLU A 195 8.87 -61.46 -22.79
CA GLU A 195 9.55 -62.71 -23.09
C GLU A 195 9.00 -63.36 -24.36
N LYS A 196 9.80 -64.27 -24.95
CA LYS A 196 9.51 -64.89 -26.27
C LYS A 196 8.21 -65.72 -26.31
N MET A 197 7.73 -66.17 -25.15
CA MET A 197 6.58 -67.07 -25.03
C MET A 197 5.35 -66.36 -24.43
N ASP A 198 5.39 -65.03 -24.28
CA ASP A 198 4.28 -64.28 -23.73
C ASP A 198 3.08 -64.25 -24.69
N THR A 199 1.88 -64.37 -24.13
CA THR A 199 0.61 -64.48 -24.87
C THR A 199 0.26 -63.23 -25.69
N GLY A 200 0.93 -62.10 -25.45
CA GLY A 200 0.73 -60.82 -26.14
C GLY A 200 1.68 -60.55 -27.33
N VAL A 201 2.64 -61.44 -27.59
CA VAL A 201 3.63 -61.27 -28.66
C VAL A 201 3.03 -61.63 -30.01
N SER A 202 3.05 -60.71 -30.97
CA SER A 202 2.51 -60.90 -32.31
C SER A 202 3.31 -60.13 -33.35
N PHE A 203 3.21 -60.56 -34.63
CA PHE A 203 3.76 -59.79 -35.74
C PHE A 203 3.02 -58.45 -35.88
N LYS A 204 3.77 -57.34 -35.85
CA LYS A 204 3.21 -56.00 -35.98
C LYS A 204 3.24 -55.54 -37.45
N VAL A 205 2.26 -54.72 -37.82
CA VAL A 205 2.20 -54.08 -39.14
C VAL A 205 3.22 -52.93 -39.16
N GLU A 206 4.08 -52.88 -40.19
CA GLU A 206 5.11 -51.84 -40.38
C GLU A 206 5.95 -51.51 -39.10
N PRO A 207 6.60 -52.50 -38.45
CA PRO A 207 7.25 -52.30 -37.13
C PRO A 207 8.43 -51.32 -37.14
N THR A 208 8.98 -51.02 -38.32
CA THR A 208 10.09 -50.09 -38.51
C THR A 208 9.63 -48.66 -38.81
N LYS A 209 8.33 -48.42 -38.92
CA LYS A 209 7.78 -47.09 -39.21
C LYS A 209 7.63 -46.30 -37.91
N GLY A 210 8.52 -45.33 -37.73
CA GLY A 210 8.43 -44.34 -36.67
C GLY A 210 7.57 -43.14 -37.06
N PRO A 211 7.24 -42.25 -36.11
CA PRO A 211 6.65 -40.94 -36.43
C PRO A 211 7.55 -40.12 -37.36
N ASP A 212 6.94 -39.32 -38.25
CA ASP A 212 7.63 -38.51 -39.27
C ASP A 212 8.65 -37.51 -38.69
N LYS A 213 8.49 -37.14 -37.41
CA LYS A 213 9.41 -36.28 -36.67
C LYS A 213 9.78 -36.95 -35.35
N MET A 214 11.02 -37.40 -35.25
CA MET A 214 11.63 -37.85 -33.99
C MET A 214 12.47 -36.74 -33.37
N ILE A 215 12.44 -36.64 -32.05
CA ILE A 215 13.25 -35.69 -31.29
C ILE A 215 14.58 -36.36 -30.96
N SER A 216 15.69 -35.60 -30.97
CA SER A 216 16.99 -36.10 -30.55
C SER A 216 17.02 -36.35 -29.03
N ILE A 217 17.86 -37.28 -28.57
CA ILE A 217 18.02 -37.56 -27.14
C ILE A 217 18.53 -36.30 -26.42
N GLU A 218 19.44 -35.56 -27.05
CA GLU A 218 19.97 -34.30 -26.51
C GLU A 218 18.86 -33.28 -26.28
N ASP A 219 17.98 -33.07 -27.27
CA ASP A 219 16.91 -32.09 -27.16
C ASP A 219 15.83 -32.55 -26.17
N TRP A 220 15.53 -33.85 -26.12
CA TRP A 220 14.61 -34.42 -25.14
C TRP A 220 15.08 -34.22 -23.70
N THR A 221 16.39 -34.33 -23.47
CA THR A 221 17.02 -34.15 -22.15
C THR A 221 17.12 -32.66 -21.80
N LYS A 222 17.50 -31.80 -22.76
CA LYS A 222 17.56 -30.34 -22.59
C LYS A 222 16.21 -29.74 -22.14
N VAL A 223 15.09 -30.30 -22.59
CA VAL A 223 13.76 -29.85 -22.15
C VAL A 223 13.60 -29.98 -20.63
N VAL A 224 14.02 -31.10 -20.04
CA VAL A 224 13.90 -31.31 -18.59
C VAL A 224 14.81 -30.34 -17.82
N TYR A 225 16.08 -30.25 -18.22
CA TYR A 225 17.03 -29.33 -17.59
C TYR A 225 16.56 -27.88 -17.69
N GLY A 226 16.12 -27.43 -18.86
CA GLY A 226 15.64 -26.07 -19.07
C GLY A 226 14.38 -25.73 -18.27
N LEU A 227 13.46 -26.68 -18.05
CA LEU A 227 12.29 -26.47 -17.20
C LEU A 227 12.69 -26.29 -15.72
N VAL A 228 13.62 -27.10 -15.22
CA VAL A 228 14.13 -26.99 -13.85
C VAL A 228 14.89 -25.67 -13.66
N GLU A 229 15.76 -25.30 -14.60
CA GLU A 229 16.49 -24.02 -14.58
C GLU A 229 15.54 -22.83 -14.60
N LYS A 230 14.49 -22.86 -15.45
CA LYS A 230 13.46 -21.84 -15.46
C LYS A 230 12.73 -21.75 -14.12
N GLY A 231 12.39 -22.88 -13.50
CA GLY A 231 11.78 -22.91 -12.17
C GLY A 231 12.67 -22.28 -11.10
N LEU A 232 13.97 -22.60 -11.09
CA LEU A 232 14.93 -21.99 -10.17
C LEU A 232 15.09 -20.47 -10.39
N ALA A 233 15.08 -20.02 -11.65
CA ALA A 233 15.15 -18.61 -11.98
C ALA A 233 13.91 -17.83 -11.50
N GLU A 234 12.70 -18.38 -11.70
CA GLU A 234 11.46 -17.77 -11.21
C GLU A 234 11.40 -17.75 -9.67
N ILE A 235 11.89 -18.80 -8.99
CA ILE A 235 12.03 -18.80 -7.53
C ILE A 235 12.97 -17.67 -7.09
N GLN A 236 14.13 -17.51 -7.74
CA GLN A 236 15.06 -16.44 -7.36
C GLN A 236 14.49 -15.05 -7.61
N LYS A 237 13.69 -14.87 -8.67
CA LYS A 237 12.95 -13.65 -8.97
C LYS A 237 11.92 -13.36 -7.86
N SER A 238 11.15 -14.36 -7.44
CA SER A 238 10.16 -14.25 -6.37
C SER A 238 10.80 -13.88 -5.03
N ARG A 239 11.95 -14.48 -4.66
CA ARG A 239 12.71 -14.11 -3.46
C ARG A 239 13.08 -12.64 -3.41
N LYS A 240 13.69 -12.13 -4.49
CA LYS A 240 14.07 -10.71 -4.61
C LYS A 240 12.86 -9.79 -4.51
N LEU A 241 11.74 -10.19 -5.10
CA LEU A 241 10.51 -9.42 -5.03
C LEU A 241 9.97 -9.34 -3.60
N ARG A 242 9.96 -10.45 -2.85
CA ARG A 242 9.52 -10.43 -1.45
C ARG A 242 10.39 -9.55 -0.56
N GLU A 243 11.71 -9.62 -0.70
CA GLU A 243 12.64 -8.75 0.03
C GLU A 243 12.34 -7.27 -0.27
N ARG A 244 12.10 -6.94 -1.55
CA ARG A 244 11.70 -5.60 -1.96
C ARG A 244 10.38 -5.19 -1.32
N MET A 245 9.34 -6.02 -1.39
CA MET A 245 8.00 -5.71 -0.84
C MET A 245 8.06 -5.44 0.67
N SER A 246 8.76 -6.29 1.43
CA SER A 246 8.96 -6.11 2.86
C SER A 246 9.69 -4.80 3.17
N SER A 247 10.75 -4.50 2.41
CA SER A 247 11.49 -3.24 2.52
C SER A 247 10.61 -2.02 2.18
N THR A 248 9.85 -2.06 1.08
CA THR A 248 8.93 -1.00 0.67
C THR A 248 7.92 -0.70 1.78
N ARG A 249 7.34 -1.73 2.42
CA ARG A 249 6.43 -1.54 3.56
C ARG A 249 7.11 -0.86 4.74
N GLY A 250 8.31 -1.31 5.11
CA GLY A 250 9.08 -0.73 6.21
C GLY A 250 9.43 0.74 5.97
N VAL A 251 9.93 1.06 4.78
CA VAL A 251 10.25 2.44 4.36
C VAL A 251 8.99 3.31 4.35
N SER A 252 7.90 2.82 3.76
CA SER A 252 6.63 3.56 3.67
C SER A 252 6.05 3.87 5.06
N LEU A 253 6.12 2.93 6.00
CA LEU A 253 5.67 3.15 7.38
C LEU A 253 6.50 4.23 8.08
N ASN A 254 7.82 4.22 7.88
CA ASN A 254 8.71 5.22 8.47
C ASN A 254 8.48 6.61 7.86
N GLU A 255 8.39 6.72 6.53
CA GLU A 255 8.05 7.96 5.83
C GLU A 255 6.73 8.54 6.33
N TYR A 256 5.68 7.71 6.43
CA TYR A 256 4.38 8.12 6.95
C TYR A 256 4.47 8.60 8.40
N THR A 257 5.19 7.88 9.27
CA THR A 257 5.32 8.25 10.69
C THR A 257 5.99 9.62 10.85
N ILE A 258 7.06 9.88 10.09
CA ILE A 258 7.77 11.16 10.11
C ILE A 258 6.84 12.30 9.65
N GLN A 259 6.13 12.10 8.54
CA GLN A 259 5.19 13.12 8.05
C GLN A 259 4.02 13.33 9.02
N PHE A 260 3.48 12.26 9.60
CA PHE A 260 2.41 12.32 10.59
C PHE A 260 2.82 13.16 11.81
N ASP A 261 4.00 12.91 12.39
CA ASP A 261 4.48 13.64 13.56
C ASP A 261 4.75 15.12 13.22
N LYS A 262 5.22 15.41 11.99
CA LYS A 262 5.39 16.78 11.48
C LYS A 262 4.05 17.51 11.37
N THR A 263 3.03 16.88 10.77
CA THR A 263 1.67 17.43 10.70
C THR A 263 1.10 17.67 12.11
N ASP A 264 1.25 16.71 13.02
CA ASP A 264 0.75 16.81 14.41
C ASP A 264 1.39 17.99 15.16
N TYR A 265 2.70 18.20 14.94
CA TYR A 265 3.42 19.34 15.51
C TYR A 265 2.86 20.69 15.00
N GLU A 266 2.70 20.86 13.68
CA GLU A 266 2.19 22.11 13.12
C GLU A 266 0.73 22.39 13.54
N MET A 267 -0.11 21.35 13.65
CA MET A 267 -1.47 21.49 14.17
C MET A 267 -1.48 21.96 15.63
N ARG A 268 -0.64 21.36 16.50
CA ARG A 268 -0.53 21.78 17.91
C ARG A 268 0.00 23.20 18.04
N LYS A 269 1.00 23.57 17.23
CA LYS A 269 1.53 24.93 17.17
C LYS A 269 0.43 25.92 16.79
N ARG A 270 -0.39 25.60 15.79
CA ARG A 270 -1.52 26.44 15.38
C ARG A 270 -2.58 26.59 16.48
N ILE A 271 -2.92 25.50 17.18
CA ILE A 271 -3.85 25.53 18.33
C ILE A 271 -3.32 26.48 19.42
N TYR A 272 -2.02 26.38 19.73
CA TYR A 272 -1.37 27.25 20.71
C TYR A 272 -1.43 28.73 20.30
N GLU A 273 -1.11 29.04 19.04
CA GLU A 273 -1.17 30.40 18.49
C GLU A 273 -2.57 31.00 18.59
N ILE A 274 -3.61 30.26 18.14
CA ILE A 274 -5.01 30.72 18.22
C ILE A 274 -5.42 30.94 19.68
N ASN A 275 -5.04 30.04 20.58
CA ASN A 275 -5.38 30.16 21.99
C ASN A 275 -4.71 31.37 22.66
N ARG A 276 -3.45 31.66 22.31
CA ARG A 276 -2.74 32.86 22.75
C ARG A 276 -3.45 34.13 22.26
N GLU A 277 -3.77 34.20 20.97
CA GLU A 277 -4.46 35.33 20.36
C GLU A 277 -5.87 35.54 20.92
N LYS A 278 -6.55 34.44 21.28
CA LYS A 278 -7.85 34.48 21.96
C LYS A 278 -7.71 35.09 23.35
N ASN A 279 -6.75 34.63 24.16
CA ASN A 279 -6.55 35.13 25.52
C ASN A 279 -6.22 36.62 25.53
N GLU A 280 -5.42 37.09 24.56
CA GLU A 280 -5.14 38.52 24.39
C GLU A 280 -6.42 39.29 24.04
N SER A 281 -7.25 38.83 23.09
CA SER A 281 -8.53 39.48 22.78
C SER A 281 -9.49 39.52 23.98
N GLN A 282 -9.56 38.44 24.78
CA GLN A 282 -10.37 38.41 26.00
C GLN A 282 -9.90 39.45 27.03
N TYR A 283 -8.58 39.59 27.19
CA TYR A 283 -8.00 40.61 28.04
C TYR A 283 -8.32 42.04 27.56
N GLN A 284 -8.28 42.29 26.25
CA GLN A 284 -8.68 43.58 25.69
C GLN A 284 -10.18 43.86 25.89
N CYS A 285 -11.06 42.85 25.74
CA CYS A 285 -12.48 43.00 26.07
C CYS A 285 -12.69 43.46 27.52
N MET A 286 -12.02 42.81 28.48
CA MET A 286 -12.10 43.17 29.90
C MET A 286 -11.66 44.63 30.15
N LYS A 287 -10.57 45.06 29.51
CA LYS A 287 -10.08 46.44 29.61
C LYS A 287 -11.08 47.46 29.09
N VAL A 288 -11.66 47.21 27.90
CA VAL A 288 -12.64 48.11 27.31
C VAL A 288 -13.91 48.17 28.14
N GLU A 289 -14.34 47.03 28.70
CA GLU A 289 -15.48 46.96 29.62
C GLU A 289 -15.26 47.83 30.88
N ASP A 290 -14.06 47.78 31.47
CA ASP A 290 -13.70 48.62 32.61
C ASP A 290 -13.66 50.12 32.24
N LEU A 291 -13.15 50.46 31.04
CA LEU A 291 -13.20 51.84 30.54
C LEU A 291 -14.66 52.32 30.38
N ILE A 292 -15.54 51.49 29.83
CA ILE A 292 -16.97 51.82 29.70
C ILE A 292 -17.60 52.07 31.08
N LYS A 293 -17.28 51.25 32.09
CA LYS A 293 -17.75 51.43 33.47
C LYS A 293 -17.27 52.75 34.06
N VAL A 294 -15.98 53.06 33.94
CA VAL A 294 -15.38 54.29 34.47
C VAL A 294 -15.97 55.53 33.78
N THR A 295 -16.06 55.54 32.45
CA THR A 295 -16.66 56.64 31.68
C THR A 295 -18.14 56.81 31.99
N SER A 296 -18.90 55.72 32.16
CA SER A 296 -20.31 55.78 32.55
C SER A 296 -20.51 56.40 33.93
N ALA A 297 -19.66 56.04 34.89
CA ALA A 297 -19.69 56.65 36.23
C ALA A 297 -19.34 58.14 36.19
N GLU A 298 -18.42 58.55 35.33
CA GLU A 298 -18.06 59.97 35.14
C GLU A 298 -19.19 60.78 34.51
N ILE A 299 -19.87 60.23 33.50
CA ILE A 299 -21.08 60.86 32.91
C ILE A 299 -22.12 61.12 34.00
N VAL A 300 -22.40 60.15 34.87
CA VAL A 300 -23.37 60.31 35.97
C VAL A 300 -22.92 61.37 36.98
N ARG A 301 -21.63 61.45 37.30
CA ARG A 301 -21.09 62.49 38.19
C ARG A 301 -21.24 63.88 37.58
N LEU A 302 -20.92 64.02 36.30
CA LEU A 302 -20.98 65.28 35.58
C LEU A 302 -22.44 65.74 35.35
N GLU A 303 -23.36 64.81 35.09
CA GLU A 303 -24.81 65.08 35.01
C GLU A 303 -25.36 65.62 36.34
N LYS A 304 -24.94 65.06 37.48
CA LYS A 304 -25.32 65.58 38.81
C LYS A 304 -24.75 66.98 39.05
N PHE A 305 -23.46 67.18 38.75
CA PHE A 305 -22.83 68.48 38.90
C PHE A 305 -23.48 69.56 38.01
N LEU A 306 -23.91 69.20 36.80
CA LEU A 306 -24.67 70.09 35.91
C LEU A 306 -25.99 70.54 36.54
N ILE A 307 -26.71 69.63 37.22
CA ILE A 307 -27.96 69.97 37.93
C ILE A 307 -27.68 70.97 39.06
N ASP A 308 -26.62 70.74 39.84
CA ASP A 308 -26.23 71.64 40.93
C ASP A 308 -25.90 73.04 40.40
N VAL A 309 -25.10 73.14 39.34
CA VAL A 309 -24.76 74.44 38.71
C VAL A 309 -25.99 75.11 38.09
N LYS A 310 -26.94 74.35 37.52
CA LYS A 310 -28.22 74.88 37.03
C LYS A 310 -29.10 75.42 38.16
N ASN A 311 -29.09 74.78 39.33
CA ASN A 311 -29.77 75.29 40.52
C ASN A 311 -29.12 76.57 41.03
N ASP A 312 -27.79 76.65 41.04
CA ASP A 312 -27.05 77.88 41.38
C ASP A 312 -27.41 79.02 40.42
N LEU A 313 -27.47 78.75 39.12
CA LEU A 313 -27.89 79.73 38.11
C LEU A 313 -29.31 80.21 38.38
N LYS A 314 -30.25 79.30 38.66
CA LYS A 314 -31.64 79.64 38.99
C LYS A 314 -31.71 80.56 40.20
N CYS A 315 -30.92 80.29 41.25
CA CYS A 315 -30.84 81.15 42.43
C CYS A 315 -30.29 82.54 42.07
N ALA A 316 -29.20 82.62 41.30
CA ALA A 316 -28.60 83.89 40.89
C ALA A 316 -29.54 84.73 40.00
N GLU A 317 -30.21 84.11 39.02
CA GLU A 317 -31.18 84.78 38.15
C GLU A 317 -32.42 85.26 38.92
N THR A 318 -32.93 84.46 39.87
CA THR A 318 -34.03 84.89 40.75
C THR A 318 -33.63 86.11 41.58
N ARG A 319 -32.43 86.10 42.18
CA ARG A 319 -31.89 87.24 42.94
C ARG A 319 -31.73 88.49 42.06
N CYS A 320 -31.30 88.35 40.80
CA CYS A 320 -31.25 89.45 39.85
C CYS A 320 -32.65 90.01 39.54
N SER A 321 -33.62 89.12 39.28
CA SER A 321 -35.01 89.49 38.98
C SER A 321 -35.67 90.23 40.15
N ASP A 322 -35.55 89.73 41.37
CA ASP A 322 -36.14 90.35 42.56
C ASP A 322 -35.61 91.78 42.78
N ARG A 323 -34.32 91.99 42.49
CA ARG A 323 -33.69 93.33 42.58
C ARG A 323 -34.14 94.27 41.48
N TYR A 324 -34.67 93.78 40.36
CA TYR A 324 -35.21 94.61 39.28
C TYR A 324 -36.53 95.28 39.67
N PHE A 325 -37.29 94.72 40.61
CA PHE A 325 -38.54 95.29 41.12
C PHE A 325 -38.35 96.38 42.18
N ARG A 326 -37.13 96.88 42.37
CA ARG A 326 -36.89 98.04 43.24
C ARG A 326 -37.66 99.26 42.73
N PRO A 327 -38.30 100.06 43.62
CA PRO A 327 -38.93 101.31 43.25
C PRO A 327 -37.96 102.25 42.50
N SER A 328 -38.46 103.07 41.58
CA SER A 328 -37.69 103.79 40.56
C SER A 328 -36.51 104.64 41.07
N LEU A 329 -36.61 105.19 42.29
CA LEU A 329 -35.56 106.03 42.90
C LEU A 329 -34.50 105.22 43.69
N GLU A 330 -34.78 103.95 44.00
CA GLU A 330 -33.90 103.02 44.74
C GLU A 330 -33.19 102.02 43.80
N ALA A 331 -33.43 102.12 42.49
CA ALA A 331 -32.80 101.30 41.46
C ALA A 331 -31.32 101.68 41.30
N THR A 332 -30.45 100.95 42.00
CA THR A 332 -29.03 101.24 42.12
C THR A 332 -28.17 100.13 41.49
N ALA A 333 -27.15 100.55 40.73
CA ALA A 333 -26.09 99.68 40.21
C ALA A 333 -25.00 99.48 41.28
N ASP A 334 -25.40 98.93 42.42
CA ASP A 334 -24.56 98.72 43.58
C ASP A 334 -23.63 97.48 43.42
N PRO A 335 -22.64 97.29 44.31
CA PRO A 335 -21.71 96.16 44.19
C PRO A 335 -22.37 94.77 44.08
N PRO A 336 -23.47 94.45 44.80
CA PRO A 336 -24.18 93.19 44.62
C PRO A 336 -24.86 93.05 43.24
N PHE A 337 -25.35 94.13 42.61
CA PHE A 337 -25.88 94.08 41.25
C PHE A 337 -24.80 93.66 40.24
N HIS A 338 -23.60 94.24 40.33
CA HIS A 338 -22.47 93.85 39.48
C HIS A 338 -21.97 92.43 39.79
N GLY A 339 -21.94 92.03 41.06
CA GLY A 339 -21.57 90.69 41.49
C GLY A 339 -22.50 89.60 40.95
N LEU A 340 -23.81 89.76 41.12
CA LEU A 340 -24.82 88.79 40.65
C LEU A 340 -24.85 88.70 39.11
N ASN A 341 -24.74 89.83 38.39
CA ASN A 341 -24.66 89.79 36.93
C ASN A 341 -23.42 89.02 36.45
N LYS A 342 -22.27 89.23 37.10
CA LYS A 342 -21.05 88.47 36.79
C LYS A 342 -21.20 86.99 37.12
N GLU A 343 -21.84 86.66 38.24
CA GLU A 343 -22.15 85.28 38.65
C GLU A 343 -23.05 84.58 37.62
N VAL A 344 -24.14 85.20 37.17
CA VAL A 344 -25.03 84.66 36.12
C VAL A 344 -24.28 84.40 34.81
N VAL A 345 -23.45 85.35 34.36
CA VAL A 345 -22.65 85.19 33.13
C VAL A 345 -21.66 84.02 33.28
N ASN A 346 -20.98 83.93 34.43
CA ASN A 346 -20.03 82.85 34.69
C ASN A 346 -20.71 81.48 34.79
N LEU A 347 -21.86 81.39 35.48
CA LEU A 347 -22.62 80.14 35.62
C LEU A 347 -23.14 79.64 34.26
N LYS A 348 -23.63 80.54 33.39
CA LYS A 348 -24.01 80.19 32.01
C LYS A 348 -22.83 79.62 31.22
N LYS A 349 -21.66 80.27 31.30
CA LYS A 349 -20.44 79.78 30.64
C LYS A 349 -19.98 78.42 31.20
N ASN A 350 -20.10 78.22 32.52
CA ASN A 350 -19.77 76.94 33.15
C ASN A 350 -20.71 75.83 32.68
N ILE A 351 -22.02 76.11 32.57
CA ILE A 351 -23.01 75.17 32.04
C ILE A 351 -22.66 74.76 30.61
N GLU A 352 -22.38 75.71 29.70
CA GLU A 352 -21.97 75.42 28.33
C GLU A 352 -20.72 74.53 28.28
N THR A 353 -19.73 74.81 29.15
CA THR A 353 -18.49 74.03 29.24
C THR A 353 -18.77 72.60 29.71
N ILE A 354 -19.61 72.43 30.74
CA ILE A 354 -19.99 71.12 31.28
C ILE A 354 -20.77 70.33 30.24
N GLU A 355 -21.76 70.94 29.56
CA GLU A 355 -22.57 70.28 28.53
C GLU A 355 -21.70 69.82 27.35
N SER A 356 -20.77 70.66 26.88
CA SER A 356 -19.82 70.27 25.84
C SER A 356 -18.94 69.08 26.23
N HIS A 357 -18.45 69.05 27.48
CA HIS A 357 -17.62 67.95 27.97
C HIS A 357 -18.43 66.65 28.13
N LEU A 358 -19.71 66.78 28.52
CA LEU A 358 -20.64 65.67 28.68
C LEU A 358 -20.99 65.02 27.33
N ASP A 359 -21.17 65.81 26.28
CA ASP A 359 -21.35 65.31 24.90
C ASP A 359 -20.10 64.57 24.39
N ALA A 360 -18.91 65.10 24.70
CA ALA A 360 -17.65 64.45 24.38
C ALA A 360 -17.51 63.09 25.09
N LEU A 361 -17.83 63.01 26.39
CA LEU A 361 -17.83 61.75 27.14
C LEU A 361 -18.86 60.74 26.61
N LYS A 362 -20.07 61.19 26.24
CA LYS A 362 -21.11 60.33 25.65
C LYS A 362 -20.66 59.74 24.32
N THR A 363 -20.08 60.57 23.46
CA THR A 363 -19.54 60.13 22.16
C THR A 363 -18.37 59.15 22.34
N PHE A 364 -17.48 59.42 23.30
CA PHE A 364 -16.39 58.51 23.64
C PHE A 364 -16.91 57.16 24.15
N ARG A 365 -17.95 57.14 25.00
CA ARG A 365 -18.59 55.90 25.46
C ARG A 365 -19.18 55.09 24.30
N THR A 366 -19.93 55.73 23.40
CA THR A 366 -20.49 55.03 22.22
C THR A 366 -19.39 54.42 21.35
N LYS A 367 -18.24 55.10 21.22
CA LYS A 367 -17.07 54.54 20.53
C LYS A 367 -16.52 53.31 21.24
N LEU A 368 -16.34 53.36 22.56
CA LEU A 368 -15.89 52.22 23.36
C LEU A 368 -16.87 51.02 23.24
N GLU A 369 -18.18 51.26 23.29
CA GLU A 369 -19.21 50.23 23.10
C GLU A 369 -19.10 49.57 21.70
N THR A 370 -18.83 50.38 20.67
CA THR A 370 -18.63 49.89 19.30
C THR A 370 -17.36 49.04 19.19
N ASP A 371 -16.26 49.51 19.80
CA ASP A 371 -14.97 48.80 19.78
C ASP A 371 -15.03 47.50 20.61
N TYR A 372 -15.76 47.51 21.73
CA TYR A 372 -16.06 46.31 22.53
C TYR A 372 -16.82 45.26 21.70
N HIS A 373 -17.87 45.67 20.98
CA HIS A 373 -18.63 44.74 20.15
C HIS A 373 -17.77 44.11 19.04
N LYS A 374 -16.86 44.88 18.42
CA LYS A 374 -15.93 44.34 17.42
C LYS A 374 -14.97 43.30 18.03
N LEU A 375 -14.38 43.62 19.18
CA LEU A 375 -13.48 42.69 19.89
C LEU A 375 -14.22 41.40 20.31
N GLN A 376 -15.49 41.51 20.70
CA GLN A 376 -16.30 40.35 21.05
C GLN A 376 -16.55 39.43 19.83
N LEU A 377 -16.87 40.00 18.67
CA LEU A 377 -16.98 39.24 17.42
C LEU A 377 -15.67 38.54 17.04
N GLU A 378 -14.53 39.21 17.21
CA GLU A 378 -13.20 38.61 16.97
C GLU A 378 -12.92 37.47 17.94
N CYS A 379 -13.27 37.62 19.22
CA CYS A 379 -13.12 36.57 20.22
C CYS A 379 -13.97 35.34 19.87
N ASP A 380 -15.21 35.54 19.42
CA ASP A 380 -16.10 34.46 19.00
C ASP A 380 -15.59 33.75 17.75
N ALA A 381 -15.02 34.50 16.79
CA ALA A 381 -14.36 33.92 15.61
C ALA A 381 -13.14 33.07 16.00
N LYS A 382 -12.27 33.58 16.89
CA LYS A 382 -11.10 32.84 17.40
C LYS A 382 -11.51 31.58 18.18
N ASN A 383 -12.59 31.64 18.97
CA ASN A 383 -13.16 30.48 19.66
C ASN A 383 -13.62 29.39 18.68
N LYS A 384 -14.34 29.77 17.62
CA LYS A 384 -14.79 28.83 16.58
C LYS A 384 -13.59 28.21 15.83
N SER A 385 -12.60 29.02 15.47
CA SER A 385 -11.38 28.53 14.81
C SER A 385 -10.61 27.54 15.69
N LEU A 386 -10.49 27.82 16.99
CA LEU A 386 -9.87 26.92 17.96
C LEU A 386 -10.61 25.58 18.04
N GLN A 387 -11.95 25.60 18.09
CA GLN A 387 -12.76 24.38 18.10
C GLN A 387 -12.55 23.53 16.85
N VAL A 388 -12.51 24.15 15.67
CA VAL A 388 -12.26 23.44 14.40
C VAL A 388 -10.85 22.83 14.40
N GLN A 389 -9.82 23.55 14.83
CA GLN A 389 -8.46 23.02 14.88
C GLN A 389 -8.32 21.84 15.85
N VAL A 390 -8.94 21.92 17.03
CA VAL A 390 -8.97 20.83 18.01
C VAL A 390 -9.71 19.61 17.44
N GLN A 391 -10.87 19.81 16.81
CA GLN A 391 -11.62 18.73 16.17
C GLN A 391 -10.81 18.02 15.07
N ALA A 392 -10.12 18.79 14.22
CA ALA A 392 -9.27 18.22 13.17
C ALA A 392 -8.12 17.39 13.75
N LEU A 393 -7.52 17.85 14.87
CA LEU A 393 -6.48 17.11 15.57
C LEU A 393 -7.03 15.83 16.23
N ASP A 394 -8.20 15.89 16.83
CA ASP A 394 -8.85 14.75 17.49
C ASP A 394 -9.20 13.64 16.50
N ILE A 395 -9.70 13.98 15.30
CA ILE A 395 -9.96 13.03 14.21
C ILE A 395 -8.70 12.22 13.87
N ARG A 396 -7.54 12.88 13.88
CA ARG A 396 -6.24 12.24 13.57
C ARG A 396 -5.72 11.38 14.71
N ILE A 397 -5.84 11.85 15.96
CA ILE A 397 -5.35 11.13 17.13
C ILE A 397 -6.19 9.87 17.40
N ALA A 398 -7.48 9.87 17.06
CA ALA A 398 -8.38 8.73 17.25
C ALA A 398 -7.86 7.41 16.64
N GLU A 399 -7.04 7.47 15.59
CA GLU A 399 -6.48 6.29 14.92
C GLU A 399 -5.10 5.86 15.44
N ARG A 400 -4.44 6.68 16.26
CA ARG A 400 -3.26 6.26 17.03
C ARG A 400 -3.62 5.41 18.25
N TYR A 401 -4.92 5.30 18.60
CA TYR A 401 -5.40 4.62 19.80
C TYR A 401 -5.48 3.09 19.65
N ASP A 402 -4.36 2.41 19.96
CA ASP A 402 -4.33 1.00 20.36
C ASP A 402 -5.00 0.87 21.76
N PRO A 403 -6.06 0.06 21.94
CA PRO A 403 -6.88 -0.05 23.17
C PRO A 403 -6.17 -0.54 24.45
N LYS A 404 -4.83 -0.56 24.50
CA LYS A 404 -4.03 -0.96 25.68
C LYS A 404 -3.59 0.19 26.59
N LYS A 405 -3.97 1.45 26.34
CA LYS A 405 -3.60 2.58 27.22
C LYS A 405 -4.83 3.39 27.65
N ILE A 406 -5.43 2.94 28.75
CA ILE A 406 -6.46 3.63 29.51
C ILE A 406 -5.85 4.84 30.22
N TYR A 407 -6.33 6.06 29.93
CA TYR A 407 -6.56 7.09 30.96
C TYR A 407 -7.78 7.93 30.54
N ALA A 408 -8.71 8.09 31.48
CA ALA A 408 -9.97 8.80 31.30
C ALA A 408 -9.77 10.21 30.71
N TYR A 409 -10.50 10.47 29.62
CA TYR A 409 -10.54 11.70 28.87
C TYR A 409 -11.09 12.86 29.74
N ASN A 410 -10.23 13.82 30.08
CA ASN A 410 -10.62 15.10 30.68
C ASN A 410 -9.93 16.24 29.88
N PRO A 411 -10.69 17.04 29.10
CA PRO A 411 -10.17 18.11 28.24
C PRO A 411 -9.25 19.11 28.97
N ASP A 412 -9.53 19.41 30.25
CA ASP A 412 -8.75 20.36 31.04
C ASP A 412 -7.37 19.81 31.46
N ALA A 413 -7.25 18.48 31.56
CA ALA A 413 -5.99 17.82 31.92
C ALA A 413 -4.98 17.78 30.75
N LEU A 414 -5.47 17.86 29.51
CA LEU A 414 -4.62 17.88 28.31
C LEU A 414 -3.97 19.26 28.12
N LEU A 415 -4.72 20.34 28.33
CA LEU A 415 -4.21 21.71 28.34
C LEU A 415 -3.10 21.91 29.40
N SER A 416 -3.28 21.36 30.61
CA SER A 416 -2.28 21.44 31.69
C SER A 416 -0.99 20.65 31.38
N LYS A 417 -1.10 19.49 30.71
CA LYS A 417 0.05 18.69 30.28
C LYS A 417 0.76 19.25 29.04
N MET A 418 0.06 19.94 28.15
CA MET A 418 0.66 20.58 26.97
C MET A 418 1.51 21.80 27.34
N ILE A 419 1.13 22.55 28.38
CA ILE A 419 1.91 23.68 28.91
C ILE A 419 3.26 23.23 29.51
N THR A 420 3.34 22.01 30.04
CA THR A 420 4.55 21.46 30.69
C THR A 420 5.52 20.76 29.74
N GLN A 421 5.12 20.52 28.48
CA GLN A 421 5.96 19.87 27.46
C GLN A 421 6.55 20.84 26.42
N LEU A 422 6.23 22.13 26.52
CA LEU A 422 6.95 23.18 25.79
C LEU A 422 8.25 23.48 26.53
N PRO A 423 9.41 23.60 25.84
CA PRO A 423 10.62 24.09 26.48
C PRO A 423 10.33 25.48 27.07
N PRO A 424 10.84 25.80 28.27
CA PRO A 424 10.63 27.12 28.85
C PRO A 424 11.13 28.17 27.87
N PRO A 425 10.42 29.30 27.71
CA PRO A 425 10.85 30.35 26.79
C PRO A 425 12.29 30.73 27.13
N SER A 426 13.19 30.48 26.18
CA SER A 426 14.59 30.89 26.28
C SER A 426 14.62 32.38 26.59
N HIS A 427 15.12 32.70 27.78
CA HIS A 427 15.29 34.06 28.28
C HIS A 427 15.92 34.97 27.23
N LEU A 428 15.09 35.78 26.57
CA LEU A 428 15.49 36.99 25.87
C LEU A 428 14.62 38.16 26.34
N TYR A 429 14.70 38.43 27.64
CA TYR A 429 14.52 39.78 28.15
C TYR A 429 15.61 40.06 29.18
N SER A 430 16.77 40.48 28.69
CA SER A 430 17.65 41.36 29.46
C SER A 430 17.23 42.80 29.17
N TYR A 431 16.24 43.31 29.90
CA TYR A 431 16.18 44.75 30.15
C TYR A 431 16.90 45.00 31.48
N LYS A 432 18.13 45.51 31.38
CA LYS A 432 18.80 46.20 32.47
C LYS A 432 18.71 47.70 32.20
N PHE A 433 18.17 48.37 33.23
CA PHE A 433 17.98 49.80 33.46
C PHE A 433 16.81 50.47 32.75
#